data_AF-A0A3D6EYV1-F1
#
_entry.id   AF-A0A3D6EYV1-F1
#
_cell.length_a   1.000
_cell.length_b   1.000
_cell.length_c   1.000
_cell.angle_alpha   90.00
_cell.angle_beta   90.00
_cell.angle_gamma   90.00
#
_symmetry.space_group_name_H-M   'P 1'
#
loop_
_entity.id
_entity.type
_entity.pdbx_description
1 polymer ?
#
loop_
_entity_poly.entity_id
_entity_poly.type
_entity_poly.pdbx_seq_one_letter_code
_entity_poly.pdbx_strand_id
1 'polypeptide(L)'
;MYALVSADFPGVSTSQREEIYECLKENGWIKIKNVGRDITTCWYAGFKPNATYSGILKEIENDFKECSNQFCNPRLVIQIGDNKPVEINV
;
A
#
# COMPACT_ATOMS: atom_id res chain seq x y z
N MET A 1 -0.26 9.35 -12.33
CA MET A 1 -1.25 9.03 -11.28
C MET A 1 -0.54 8.40 -10.10
N TYR A 2 -1.13 8.50 -8.92
CA TYR A 2 -0.63 7.94 -7.69
C TYR A 2 -1.75 7.14 -7.02
N ALA A 3 -1.38 6.07 -6.33
CA ALA A 3 -2.26 5.39 -5.41
C ALA A 3 -1.81 5.63 -3.97
N LEU A 4 -2.76 5.88 -3.09
CA LEU A 4 -2.61 5.85 -1.65
C LEU A 4 -3.43 4.67 -1.13
N VAL A 5 -2.79 3.79 -0.38
CA VAL A 5 -3.40 2.58 0.16
C VAL A 5 -3.20 2.54 1.66
N SER A 6 -4.28 2.42 2.41
CA SER A 6 -4.24 1.98 3.81
C SER A 6 -4.58 0.49 3.83
N ALA A 7 -3.70 -0.33 4.40
CA ALA A 7 -3.86 -1.77 4.44
C ALA A 7 -3.99 -2.30 5.88
N ASP A 8 -4.97 -3.14 6.15
CA ASP A 8 -5.06 -3.91 7.39
C ASP A 8 -4.74 -5.39 7.11
N PHE A 9 -3.89 -5.96 7.95
CA PHE A 9 -3.37 -7.32 7.84
C PHE A 9 -3.79 -8.11 9.09
N PRO A 10 -5.01 -8.68 9.10
CA PRO A 10 -5.59 -9.28 10.29
C PRO A 10 -4.90 -10.60 10.67
N GLY A 11 -4.65 -10.78 11.97
CA GLY A 11 -4.08 -12.02 12.50
C GLY A 11 -2.57 -12.20 12.23
N VAL A 12 -1.92 -11.21 11.64
CA VAL A 12 -0.51 -11.28 11.25
C VAL A 12 0.39 -10.83 12.40
N SER A 13 1.42 -11.62 12.70
CA SER A 13 2.43 -11.29 13.71
C SER A 13 3.33 -10.13 13.25
N THR A 14 4.13 -9.58 14.17
CA THR A 14 5.09 -8.51 13.82
C THR A 14 6.09 -8.97 12.77
N SER A 15 6.67 -10.17 12.90
CA SER A 15 7.67 -10.68 11.95
C SER A 15 7.08 -10.93 10.56
N GLN A 16 5.89 -11.52 10.49
CA GLN A 16 5.18 -11.73 9.22
C GLN A 16 4.81 -10.39 8.57
N ARG A 17 4.46 -9.38 9.37
CA ARG A 17 4.18 -8.03 8.85
C ARG A 17 5.43 -7.38 8.28
N GLU A 18 6.61 -7.59 8.87
CA GLU A 18 7.88 -7.14 8.33
C GLU A 18 8.18 -7.79 6.96
N GLU A 19 7.91 -9.10 6.81
CA GLU A 19 8.06 -9.80 5.53
C GLU A 19 7.13 -9.22 4.44
N ILE A 20 5.86 -8.96 4.76
CA ILE A 20 4.92 -8.28 3.85
C ILE A 20 5.47 -6.90 3.45
N TYR A 21 6.02 -6.16 4.41
CA TYR A 21 6.52 -4.81 4.17
C TYR A 21 7.75 -4.78 3.28
N GLU A 22 8.65 -5.75 3.41
CA GLU A 22 9.80 -5.87 2.50
C GLU A 22 9.33 -6.22 1.08
N CYS A 23 8.42 -7.17 0.92
CA CYS A 23 7.83 -7.49 -0.39
C CYS A 23 7.18 -6.26 -1.06
N LEU A 24 6.38 -5.49 -0.33
CA LEU A 24 5.76 -4.27 -0.87
C LEU A 24 6.82 -3.24 -1.32
N LYS A 25 7.90 -3.06 -0.57
CA LYS A 25 9.00 -2.16 -0.96
C LYS A 25 9.71 -2.64 -2.23
N GLU A 26 9.92 -3.95 -2.37
CA GLU A 26 10.49 -4.56 -3.58
C GLU A 26 9.60 -4.28 -4.81
N ASN A 27 8.28 -4.28 -4.62
CA ASN A 27 7.30 -3.87 -5.64
C ASN A 27 7.20 -2.35 -5.85
N GLY A 28 8.09 -1.55 -5.23
CA GLY A 28 8.17 -0.11 -5.43
C GLY A 28 7.19 0.72 -4.59
N TRP A 29 6.53 0.10 -3.60
CA TRP A 29 5.67 0.82 -2.67
C TRP A 29 6.48 1.58 -1.62
N ILE A 30 6.06 2.82 -1.35
CA ILE A 30 6.70 3.68 -0.37
C ILE A 30 5.79 3.80 0.85
N LYS A 31 6.30 3.35 2.00
CA LYS A 31 5.60 3.45 3.28
C LYS A 31 5.58 4.89 3.78
N ILE A 32 4.40 5.37 4.17
CA ILE A 32 4.24 6.68 4.80
C ILE A 32 4.58 6.54 6.28
N LYS A 33 5.53 7.35 6.77
CA LYS A 33 6.07 7.24 8.14
C LYS A 33 5.30 8.09 9.14
N ASN A 34 4.80 9.24 8.72
CA ASN A 34 4.15 10.24 9.58
C ASN A 34 2.63 10.30 9.34
N VAL A 35 1.99 9.14 9.29
CA VAL A 35 0.53 9.04 9.37
C VAL A 35 0.20 9.06 10.85
N GLY A 36 -0.59 10.05 11.30
CA GLY A 36 -0.89 10.30 12.72
C GLY A 36 -1.40 9.07 13.48
N ARG A 37 -1.56 9.23 14.81
CA ARG A 37 -1.92 8.19 15.79
C ARG A 37 -2.71 7.03 15.15
N ASP A 38 -2.02 5.90 14.99
CA ASP A 38 -2.57 4.55 14.79
C ASP A 38 -2.69 3.99 13.35
N ILE A 39 -2.40 4.75 12.29
CA ILE A 39 -2.38 4.20 10.92
C ILE A 39 -0.95 3.93 10.47
N THR A 40 -0.32 2.84 10.91
CA THR A 40 1.09 2.52 10.54
C THR A 40 1.24 1.78 9.21
N THR A 41 0.17 1.65 8.44
CA THR A 41 0.05 0.78 7.26
C THR A 41 -0.36 1.52 6.00
N CYS A 42 -0.05 2.82 5.91
CA CYS A 42 -0.25 3.59 4.69
C CYS A 42 0.94 3.49 3.75
N TRP A 43 0.63 3.33 2.46
CA TRP A 43 1.59 3.16 1.37
C TRP A 43 1.18 4.01 0.18
N TYR A 44 2.15 4.43 -0.62
CA TYR A 44 1.87 5.00 -1.92
C TYR A 44 2.80 4.48 -3.01
N ALA A 45 2.30 4.50 -4.23
CA ALA A 45 3.05 4.19 -5.44
C ALA A 45 2.69 5.17 -6.56
N GLY A 46 3.64 5.43 -7.45
CA GLY A 46 3.46 6.26 -8.65
C GLY A 46 3.31 5.38 -9.89
N PHE A 47 2.35 5.73 -10.74
CA PHE A 47 2.03 5.01 -11.97
C PHE A 47 2.27 5.88 -13.20
N LYS A 48 2.55 5.21 -14.32
CA LYS A 48 2.80 5.88 -15.61
C LYS A 48 1.60 6.77 -16.00
N PRO A 49 1.83 7.89 -16.72
CA PRO A 49 0.77 8.83 -17.09
C PRO A 49 -0.38 8.21 -17.90
N ASN A 50 -0.11 7.15 -18.65
CA ASN A 50 -1.08 6.43 -19.48
C ASN A 50 -1.71 5.20 -18.79
N ALA A 51 -1.41 4.98 -17.50
CA ALA A 51 -2.07 3.93 -16.74
C ALA A 51 -3.58 4.20 -16.70
N THR A 52 -4.40 3.15 -16.63
CA THR A 52 -5.85 3.28 -16.47
C THR A 52 -6.22 3.05 -15.02
N TYR A 53 -7.32 3.65 -14.57
CA TYR A 53 -7.81 3.45 -13.19
C TYR A 53 -7.99 1.95 -12.86
N SER A 54 -8.60 1.18 -13.77
CA SER A 54 -8.79 -0.26 -13.60
C SER A 54 -7.48 -1.06 -13.60
N GLY A 55 -6.49 -0.63 -14.39
CA GLY A 55 -5.16 -1.24 -14.41
C GLY A 55 -4.45 -1.04 -13.08
N ILE A 56 -4.48 0.20 -12.57
CA ILE A 56 -3.92 0.55 -11.25
C ILE A 56 -4.60 -0.25 -10.15
N LEU A 57 -5.93 -0.30 -10.12
CA LEU A 57 -6.67 -1.05 -9.08
C LEU A 57 -6.28 -2.53 -9.07
N LYS A 58 -6.14 -3.15 -10.26
CA LYS A 58 -5.73 -4.55 -10.38
C LYS A 58 -4.30 -4.79 -9.91
N GLU A 59 -3.37 -3.88 -10.24
CA GLU A 59 -1.98 -3.95 -9.79
C GLU A 59 -1.89 -3.86 -8.27
N ILE A 60 -2.62 -2.91 -7.66
CA ILE A 60 -2.73 -2.78 -6.19
C ILE A 60 -3.24 -4.08 -5.56
N GLU A 61 -4.33 -4.63 -6.08
CA GLU A 61 -4.86 -5.87 -5.53
C GLU A 61 -3.87 -7.03 -5.64
N ASN A 62 -3.18 -7.14 -6.78
CA ASN A 62 -2.21 -8.20 -7.01
C ASN A 62 -1.03 -8.07 -6.04
N ASP A 63 -0.40 -6.90 -5.96
CA ASP A 63 0.78 -6.68 -5.12
C ASP A 63 0.48 -6.98 -3.65
N PHE A 64 -0.63 -6.42 -3.13
CA PHE A 64 -0.98 -6.61 -1.71
C PHE A 64 -1.41 -8.04 -1.41
N LYS A 65 -2.13 -8.71 -2.33
CA LYS A 65 -2.48 -10.12 -2.14
C LYS A 65 -1.27 -11.02 -2.26
N GLU A 66 -0.38 -10.79 -3.22
CA GLU A 66 0.83 -11.58 -3.42
C GLU A 66 1.74 -11.49 -2.19
N CYS A 67 2.01 -10.27 -1.71
CA CYS A 67 2.88 -10.07 -0.55
C CYS A 67 2.29 -10.61 0.75
N SER A 68 0.96 -10.74 0.89
CA SER A 68 0.33 -11.19 2.13
C SER A 68 -0.25 -12.61 2.08
N ASN A 69 -0.29 -13.28 0.93
CA ASN A 69 -1.05 -14.52 0.72
C ASN A 69 -0.72 -15.65 1.71
N GLN A 70 0.54 -15.74 2.17
CA GLN A 70 0.99 -16.77 3.10
C GLN A 70 0.49 -16.53 4.53
N PHE A 71 -0.01 -15.32 4.82
CA PHE A 71 -0.33 -14.88 6.18
C PHE A 71 -1.81 -14.49 6.34
N CYS A 72 -2.37 -13.71 5.40
CA CYS A 72 -3.75 -13.26 5.48
C CYS A 72 -4.28 -12.75 4.13
N ASN A 73 -5.60 -12.58 4.06
CA ASN A 73 -6.23 -11.76 3.03
C ASN A 73 -6.30 -10.30 3.52
N PRO A 74 -5.68 -9.33 2.82
CA PRO A 74 -5.56 -7.96 3.31
C PRO A 74 -6.86 -7.20 3.09
N ARG A 75 -7.13 -6.20 3.95
CA ARG A 75 -8.24 -5.26 3.77
C ARG A 75 -7.68 -3.92 3.33
N LEU A 76 -8.10 -3.44 2.17
CA LEU A 76 -7.51 -2.27 1.53
C LEU A 76 -8.53 -1.12 1.45
N VAL A 77 -8.10 0.07 1.82
CA VAL A 77 -8.75 1.34 1.47
C VAL A 77 -7.85 2.03 0.45
N ILE A 78 -8.40 2.29 -0.73
CA ILE A 78 -7.64 2.73 -1.90
C ILE A 78 -8.14 4.10 -2.36
N GLN A 79 -7.21 5.02 -2.56
CA GLN A 79 -7.44 6.29 -3.22
C GLN A 79 -6.47 6.44 -4.40
N ILE A 80 -7.00 6.76 -5.58
CA ILE A 80 -6.20 7.00 -6.79
C ILE A 80 -6.44 8.44 -7.24
N GLY A 81 -5.37 9.16 -7.57
CA GLY A 81 -5.45 10.54 -8.04
C GLY A 81 -4.21 11.00 -8.78
N ASP A 82 -4.25 12.21 -9.33
CA ASP A 82 -3.15 12.73 -10.15
C ASP A 82 -1.98 13.29 -9.34
N ASN A 83 -2.24 13.65 -8.07
CA ASN A 83 -1.25 14.27 -7.21
C ASN A 83 -0.58 13.24 -6.30
N LYS A 84 0.73 13.42 -6.10
CA LYS A 84 1.49 12.64 -5.13
C LYS A 84 0.92 12.88 -3.71
N PRO A 85 0.72 11.84 -2.89
CA PRO A 85 0.37 12.03 -1.48
C PRO A 85 1.40 12.91 -0.78
N VAL A 86 0.92 13.89 -0.02
CA VAL A 86 1.75 14.84 0.74
C VAL A 86 1.72 14.42 2.20
N GLU A 87 2.90 14.19 2.78
CA GLU A 87 3.05 14.02 4.22
C GLU A 87 2.99 15.41 4.88
N ILE A 88 1.94 15.67 5.66
CA ILE A 88 1.81 16.91 6.44
C ILE A 88 2.42 16.63 7.81
N ASN A 89 3.52 17.32 8.13
CA ASN A 89 4.06 17.32 9.48
C ASN A 89 3.18 18.25 10.33
N VAL A 90 2.32 17.66 11.17
CA VAL A 90 1.49 18.35 12.17
C VAL A 90 2.16 18.31 13.54
#